data_AF-A0A9E4J9N0-F1
#
_entry.id   AF-A0A9E4J9N0-F1
#
_cell.length_a   1.000
_cell.length_b   1.000
_cell.length_c   1.000
_cell.angle_alpha   90.00
_cell.angle_beta   90.00
_cell.angle_gamma   90.00
#
_symmetry.space_group_name_H-M   'P 1'
#
loop_
_entity.id
_entity.type
_entity.pdbx_description
1 polymer ?
#
loop_
_entity_poly.entity_id
_entity_poly.type
_entity_poly.pdbx_seq_one_letter_code
_entity_poly.pdbx_strand_id
1 'polypeptide(L)'
;MSVALTRRALLGLPGFLPFLETHWSRAEAAPGAGAPFSAAPFSLVTFAAAEDTFALVGCAHALPGRAWDTLAEHHEAASALAGVWRSPAEPLAELDAAARGTRADPRLAAALMWLVHDSAQGVLAPPAPDAAERNLYRDGALVRAWSAPAEATPPEATVILEALHTLERRLFVRIHTIEPDSEDPTGWIEKLIDWRLQRSAWLESLARVTASPDPGLWARHVNGTPPLYADRDPLLHLLRAARRGDRLSSADVKARIELPSHALYAQAVRAAFARLQAASHYVEGRGPRAALVTR
;
A
#
# COMPACT_ATOMS: atom_id res chain seq x y z
N MET A 1 -25.82 18.71 5.64
CA MET A 1 -24.39 18.55 6.03
C MET A 1 -23.56 18.69 4.75
N SER A 2 -22.66 19.66 4.67
CA SER A 2 -22.08 20.16 3.41
C SER A 2 -21.10 19.17 2.77
N VAL A 3 -21.22 18.95 1.45
CA VAL A 3 -20.26 18.25 0.57
C VAL A 3 -18.81 18.71 0.79
N ALA A 4 -18.60 19.95 1.26
CA ALA A 4 -17.28 20.48 1.60
C ALA A 4 -16.61 19.80 2.81
N LEU A 5 -17.38 19.28 3.77
CA LEU A 5 -16.86 18.55 4.94
C LEU A 5 -16.40 17.13 4.57
N THR A 6 -17.14 16.44 3.70
CA THR A 6 -16.75 15.13 3.17
C THR A 6 -15.53 15.23 2.25
N ARG A 7 -15.44 16.31 1.44
CA ARG A 7 -14.23 16.63 0.66
C ARG A 7 -13.01 16.81 1.56
N ARG A 8 -13.15 17.46 2.73
CA ARG A 8 -12.04 17.67 3.67
C ARG A 8 -11.68 16.41 4.46
N ALA A 9 -12.60 15.47 4.67
CA ALA A 9 -12.33 14.19 5.31
C ALA A 9 -11.61 13.19 4.38
N LEU A 10 -12.01 13.14 3.10
CA LEU A 10 -11.37 12.27 2.09
C LEU A 10 -10.11 12.89 1.47
N LEU A 11 -10.07 14.21 1.30
CA LEU A 11 -8.94 14.93 0.69
C LEU A 11 -7.99 15.59 1.71
N GLY A 12 -8.32 15.53 3.00
CA GLY A 12 -7.54 16.15 4.08
C GLY A 12 -6.82 15.16 4.98
N LEU A 13 -6.81 13.85 4.65
CA LEU A 13 -5.82 12.94 5.19
C LEU A 13 -4.45 13.36 4.64
N PRO A 14 -3.55 13.94 5.45
CA PRO A 14 -2.19 14.17 5.01
C PRO A 14 -1.58 12.79 4.75
N GLY A 15 -1.38 12.44 3.47
CA GLY A 15 -0.82 11.15 3.06
C GLY A 15 -1.63 10.43 1.98
N PHE A 16 -2.96 10.30 2.11
CA PHE A 16 -3.77 9.40 1.24
C PHE A 16 -3.92 9.85 -0.23
N LEU A 17 -3.92 11.16 -0.51
CA LEU A 17 -3.95 11.69 -1.88
C LEU A 17 -2.59 11.59 -2.58
N PRO A 18 -1.48 12.09 -2.00
CA PRO A 18 -0.14 11.81 -2.51
C PRO A 18 0.12 10.30 -2.69
N PHE A 19 -0.42 9.46 -1.80
CA PHE A 19 -0.38 7.98 -1.79
C PHE A 19 -1.00 7.31 -3.03
N LEU A 20 -2.19 7.73 -3.49
CA LEU A 20 -2.78 7.19 -4.73
C LEU A 20 -2.17 7.85 -5.98
N GLU A 21 -1.73 9.11 -5.88
CA GLU A 21 -1.21 9.89 -7.00
C GLU A 21 0.24 9.50 -7.38
N THR A 22 1.11 9.14 -6.44
CA THR A 22 2.56 8.92 -6.71
C THR A 22 2.87 7.53 -7.26
N HIS A 23 2.15 6.48 -6.85
CA HIS A 23 2.63 5.10 -7.08
C HIS A 23 1.97 4.40 -8.23
N TRP A 24 0.70 4.69 -8.47
CA TRP A 24 0.04 4.11 -9.61
C TRP A 24 0.57 4.70 -10.91
N SER A 25 1.09 5.94 -10.88
CA SER A 25 1.68 6.50 -12.09
C SER A 25 2.87 5.69 -12.55
N ARG A 26 3.79 5.37 -11.64
CA ARG A 26 5.17 4.98 -11.98
C ARG A 26 5.46 3.48 -12.03
N ALA A 27 4.52 2.61 -11.65
CA ALA A 27 4.61 1.16 -11.89
C ALA A 27 4.63 0.79 -13.40
N GLU A 28 4.27 1.75 -14.28
CA GLU A 28 4.11 1.57 -15.72
C GLU A 28 5.26 2.17 -16.56
N ALA A 29 6.29 2.74 -15.91
CA ALA A 29 7.39 3.48 -16.54
C ALA A 29 8.62 2.65 -16.94
N ALA A 30 8.67 1.34 -16.65
CA ALA A 30 9.88 0.54 -16.87
C ALA A 30 10.03 0.18 -18.37
N PRO A 31 11.03 0.72 -19.09
CA PRO A 31 11.23 0.41 -20.50
C PRO A 31 11.65 -1.05 -20.66
N GLY A 32 11.03 -1.77 -21.61
CA GLY A 32 11.49 -3.11 -22.04
C GLY A 32 10.73 -4.33 -21.49
N ALA A 33 9.67 -4.17 -20.70
CA ALA A 33 8.85 -5.29 -20.26
C ALA A 33 7.75 -5.63 -21.28
N GLY A 34 8.09 -6.36 -22.34
CA GLY A 34 7.17 -6.83 -23.39
C GLY A 34 6.11 -7.87 -22.97
N ALA A 35 5.62 -7.83 -21.72
CA ALA A 35 4.59 -8.72 -21.23
C ALA A 35 3.34 -7.92 -20.79
N PRO A 36 2.13 -8.39 -21.14
CA PRO A 36 0.88 -7.67 -20.90
C PRO A 36 0.69 -7.38 -19.42
N PHE A 37 -0.03 -6.28 -19.15
CA PHE A 37 -0.60 -5.94 -17.85
C PHE A 37 -1.08 -7.22 -17.18
N SER A 38 -0.41 -7.65 -16.10
CA SER A 38 -0.97 -8.73 -15.30
C SER A 38 -2.21 -8.16 -14.65
N ALA A 39 -3.38 -8.63 -15.09
CA ALA A 39 -4.68 -8.35 -14.47
C ALA A 39 -4.80 -8.90 -13.04
N ALA A 40 -3.68 -9.24 -12.39
CA ALA A 40 -3.68 -9.58 -10.98
C ALA A 40 -4.26 -8.39 -10.22
N PRO A 41 -5.37 -8.58 -9.48
CA PRO A 41 -6.10 -7.48 -8.88
C PRO A 41 -5.21 -6.81 -7.83
N PHE A 42 -4.70 -5.62 -8.17
CA PHE A 42 -4.05 -4.73 -7.23
C PHE A 42 -4.99 -4.52 -6.04
N SER A 43 -4.54 -4.89 -4.85
CA SER A 43 -5.32 -4.77 -3.62
C SER A 43 -4.89 -3.52 -2.87
N LEU A 44 -5.81 -2.57 -2.67
CA LEU A 44 -5.55 -1.39 -1.86
C LEU A 44 -5.14 -1.79 -0.43
N VAL A 45 -5.69 -2.87 0.12
CA VAL A 45 -5.37 -3.30 1.49
C VAL A 45 -3.93 -3.76 1.67
N THR A 46 -3.34 -4.47 0.71
CA THR A 46 -1.93 -4.87 0.79
C THR A 46 -1.00 -3.66 0.74
N PHE A 47 -1.30 -2.76 -0.19
CA PHE A 47 -0.51 -1.55 -0.38
C PHE A 47 -0.61 -0.61 0.84
N ALA A 48 -1.81 -0.45 1.38
CA ALA A 48 -2.05 0.29 2.60
C ALA A 48 -1.27 -0.26 3.80
N ALA A 49 -1.17 -1.59 3.94
CA ALA A 49 -0.37 -2.19 5.01
C ALA A 49 1.12 -1.85 4.87
N ALA A 50 1.61 -1.76 3.63
CA ALA A 50 2.98 -1.34 3.37
C ALA A 50 3.24 0.09 3.82
N GLU A 51 2.39 1.03 3.40
CA GLU A 51 2.49 2.45 3.75
C GLU A 51 2.37 2.70 5.26
N ASP A 52 1.43 2.01 5.90
CA ASP A 52 1.30 2.02 7.36
C ASP A 52 2.57 1.54 8.06
N THR A 53 3.25 0.55 7.49
CA THR A 53 4.55 0.08 8.00
C THR A 53 5.61 1.17 7.89
N PHE A 54 5.66 1.90 6.78
CA PHE A 54 6.58 3.03 6.62
C PHE A 54 6.25 4.20 7.54
N ALA A 55 4.98 4.52 7.72
CA ALA A 55 4.54 5.54 8.66
C ALA A 55 4.98 5.20 10.10
N LEU A 56 4.87 3.93 10.52
CA LEU A 56 5.37 3.48 11.82
C LEU A 56 6.88 3.65 11.95
N VAL A 57 7.64 3.26 10.92
CA VAL A 57 9.10 3.38 10.94
C VAL A 57 9.52 4.86 11.01
N GLY A 58 8.90 5.72 10.20
CA GLY A 58 9.19 7.16 10.15
C GLY A 58 8.86 7.89 11.45
N CYS A 59 7.71 7.61 12.06
CA CYS A 59 7.32 8.26 13.32
C CYS A 59 8.22 7.88 14.50
N ALA A 60 8.76 6.66 14.48
CA ALA A 60 9.41 6.09 15.63
C ALA A 60 10.93 6.23 15.60
N HIS A 61 11.54 6.66 14.48
CA HIS A 61 12.97 6.42 14.20
C HIS A 61 13.38 4.99 14.60
N ALA A 62 12.45 4.03 14.47
CA ALA A 62 12.53 2.74 15.17
C ALA A 62 13.68 1.88 14.67
N LEU A 63 14.34 2.32 13.60
CA LEU A 63 15.41 1.63 12.95
C LEU A 63 16.57 2.64 12.75
N PRO A 64 17.76 2.36 13.26
CA PRO A 64 18.95 3.19 13.03
C PRO A 64 19.48 2.99 11.60
N GLY A 65 20.22 3.96 11.05
CA GLY A 65 21.08 3.76 9.88
C GLY A 65 20.71 4.53 8.60
N ARG A 66 21.68 4.62 7.68
CA ARG A 66 21.60 5.35 6.38
C ARG A 66 20.51 4.85 5.43
N ALA A 67 20.07 3.61 5.61
CA ALA A 67 18.98 3.03 4.81
C ALA A 67 17.65 3.77 5.02
N TRP A 68 17.45 4.41 6.18
CA TRP A 68 16.21 5.15 6.48
C TRP A 68 16.18 6.54 5.90
N ASP A 69 17.32 7.23 5.93
CA ASP A 69 17.43 8.54 5.29
C ASP A 69 17.11 8.38 3.80
N THR A 70 17.66 7.32 3.18
CA THR A 70 17.35 6.92 1.79
C THR A 70 15.87 6.65 1.59
N LEU A 71 15.23 5.91 2.50
CA LEU A 71 13.82 5.55 2.39
C LEU A 71 12.89 6.74 2.60
N ALA A 72 13.18 7.62 3.54
CA ALA A 72 12.40 8.83 3.77
C ALA A 72 12.55 9.81 2.59
N GLU A 73 13.75 9.91 2.02
CA GLU A 73 14.05 10.74 0.84
C GLU A 73 13.45 10.17 -0.45
N HIS A 74 13.34 8.85 -0.55
CA HIS A 74 12.93 8.16 -1.78
C HIS A 74 11.66 7.32 -1.64
N HIS A 75 10.86 7.49 -0.59
CA HIS A 75 9.61 6.76 -0.37
C HIS A 75 8.71 6.82 -1.61
N GLU A 76 8.65 8.01 -2.23
CA GLU A 76 7.90 8.23 -3.46
C GLU A 76 8.45 7.46 -4.68
N ALA A 77 9.77 7.22 -4.74
CA ALA A 77 10.43 6.50 -5.82
C ALA A 77 10.50 4.98 -5.54
N ALA A 78 10.48 4.59 -4.27
CA ALA A 78 10.47 3.21 -3.83
C ALA A 78 9.27 2.45 -4.37
N SER A 79 8.10 3.00 -4.10
CA SER A 79 6.86 2.33 -4.39
C SER A 79 6.50 2.35 -5.86
N ALA A 80 7.12 3.24 -6.64
CA ALA A 80 7.10 3.21 -8.09
C ALA A 80 7.74 1.93 -8.63
N LEU A 81 8.90 1.58 -8.09
CA LEU A 81 9.75 0.49 -8.58
C LEU A 81 9.36 -0.88 -7.99
N ALA A 82 8.73 -0.91 -6.81
CA ALA A 82 8.22 -2.15 -6.22
C ALA A 82 7.20 -2.86 -7.12
N GLY A 83 6.36 -2.14 -7.88
CA GLY A 83 5.40 -2.77 -8.80
C GLY A 83 6.05 -3.46 -10.01
N VAL A 84 7.32 -3.14 -10.31
CA VAL A 84 8.01 -3.61 -11.52
C VAL A 84 8.56 -5.02 -11.33
N TRP A 85 8.92 -5.40 -10.11
CA TRP A 85 9.59 -6.67 -9.86
C TRP A 85 8.62 -7.83 -9.71
N ARG A 86 8.80 -8.80 -10.61
CA ARG A 86 8.02 -10.04 -10.65
C ARG A 86 8.64 -11.17 -9.83
N SER A 87 9.85 -10.96 -9.32
CA SER A 87 10.66 -11.96 -8.63
C SER A 87 11.44 -11.30 -7.49
N PRO A 88 11.69 -12.02 -6.38
CA PRO A 88 12.54 -11.52 -5.30
C PRO A 88 14.00 -11.27 -5.74
N ALA A 89 14.45 -11.82 -6.87
CA ALA A 89 15.86 -11.75 -7.28
C ALA A 89 16.37 -10.30 -7.47
N GLU A 90 15.59 -9.43 -8.10
CA GLU A 90 15.95 -8.04 -8.36
C GLU A 90 15.98 -7.18 -7.08
N PRO A 91 14.92 -7.16 -6.23
CA PRO A 91 14.97 -6.48 -4.93
C PRO A 91 16.15 -6.94 -4.06
N LEU A 92 16.45 -8.24 -4.06
CA LEU A 92 17.58 -8.77 -3.29
C LEU A 92 18.93 -8.32 -3.85
N ALA A 93 19.07 -8.19 -5.17
CA ALA A 93 20.30 -7.68 -5.79
C ALA A 93 20.59 -6.22 -5.38
N GLU A 94 19.55 -5.39 -5.28
CA GLU A 94 19.65 -4.00 -4.82
C GLU A 94 20.03 -3.93 -3.33
N LEU A 95 19.48 -4.83 -2.50
CA LEU A 95 19.88 -4.96 -1.09
C LEU A 95 21.33 -5.45 -0.94
N ASP A 96 21.75 -6.41 -1.78
CA ASP A 96 23.13 -6.89 -1.82
C ASP A 96 24.09 -5.76 -2.22
N ALA A 97 23.69 -4.88 -3.15
CA ALA A 97 24.46 -3.69 -3.53
C ALA A 97 24.58 -2.70 -2.37
N ALA A 98 23.46 -2.37 -1.73
CA ALA A 98 23.43 -1.47 -0.57
C ALA A 98 24.31 -1.99 0.59
N ALA A 99 24.27 -3.29 0.87
CA ALA A 99 25.13 -3.93 1.88
C ALA A 99 26.63 -3.79 1.59
N ARG A 100 27.02 -3.60 0.31
CA ARG A 100 28.41 -3.33 -0.11
C ARG A 100 28.80 -1.85 -0.04
N GLY A 101 27.92 -0.98 0.46
CA GLY A 101 28.20 0.44 0.67
C GLY A 101 27.95 1.33 -0.54
N THR A 102 27.12 0.91 -1.50
CA THR A 102 26.63 1.82 -2.55
C THR A 102 25.72 2.89 -1.95
N ARG A 103 25.66 4.07 -2.59
CA ARG A 103 24.86 5.21 -2.11
C ARG A 103 23.38 4.84 -1.97
N ALA A 104 22.70 5.61 -1.13
CA ALA A 104 21.26 5.82 -1.14
C ALA A 104 20.77 5.95 -2.59
N ASP A 105 20.00 4.96 -3.05
CA ASP A 105 19.46 4.91 -4.41
C ASP A 105 17.94 4.66 -4.30
N PRO A 106 17.11 5.38 -5.09
CA PRO A 106 15.71 5.04 -5.32
C PRO A 106 15.40 3.56 -5.47
N ARG A 107 16.31 2.78 -6.07
CA ARG A 107 16.20 1.32 -6.22
C ARG A 107 16.27 0.56 -4.90
N LEU A 108 17.05 1.02 -3.93
CA LEU A 108 17.07 0.41 -2.59
C LEU A 108 15.74 0.65 -1.88
N ALA A 109 15.24 1.89 -1.93
CA ALA A 109 13.97 2.22 -1.34
C ALA A 109 12.87 1.33 -1.94
N ALA A 110 12.94 1.08 -3.25
CA ALA A 110 12.05 0.17 -3.94
C ALA A 110 12.12 -1.26 -3.45
N ALA A 111 13.33 -1.77 -3.25
CA ALA A 111 13.59 -3.11 -2.74
C ALA A 111 12.87 -3.33 -1.42
N LEU A 112 12.95 -2.31 -0.56
CA LEU A 112 12.31 -2.32 0.76
C LEU A 112 10.78 -2.27 0.64
N MET A 113 10.22 -1.45 -0.25
CA MET A 113 8.79 -1.41 -0.49
C MET A 113 8.24 -2.73 -1.06
N TRP A 114 8.96 -3.34 -2.00
CA TRP A 114 8.57 -4.65 -2.57
C TRP A 114 8.53 -5.72 -1.49
N LEU A 115 9.57 -5.80 -0.64
CA LEU A 115 9.63 -6.77 0.46
C LEU A 115 8.46 -6.60 1.44
N VAL A 116 8.14 -5.36 1.77
CA VAL A 116 7.02 -5.00 2.64
C VAL A 116 5.70 -5.41 1.99
N HIS A 117 5.50 -5.12 0.69
CA HIS A 117 4.32 -5.51 -0.06
C HIS A 117 4.15 -7.04 -0.13
N ASP A 118 5.18 -7.78 -0.58
CA ASP A 118 5.15 -9.24 -0.69
C ASP A 118 4.82 -9.89 0.67
N SER A 119 5.42 -9.38 1.75
CA SER A 119 5.13 -9.87 3.10
C SER A 119 3.70 -9.60 3.54
N ALA A 120 3.14 -8.42 3.26
CA ALA A 120 1.75 -8.11 3.57
C ALA A 120 0.79 -8.95 2.72
N GLN A 121 1.12 -9.17 1.44
CA GLN A 121 0.34 -9.96 0.51
C GLN A 121 0.26 -11.43 0.93
N GLY A 122 1.36 -12.00 1.43
CA GLY A 122 1.40 -13.36 1.94
C GLY A 122 0.40 -13.61 3.07
N VAL A 123 0.13 -12.59 3.89
CA VAL A 123 -0.88 -12.65 4.96
C VAL A 123 -2.29 -12.38 4.42
N LEU A 124 -2.44 -11.37 3.56
CA LEU A 124 -3.75 -10.89 3.15
C LEU A 124 -4.37 -11.73 2.03
N ALA A 125 -3.61 -12.17 1.04
CA ALA A 125 -4.16 -12.69 -0.21
C ALA A 125 -3.75 -14.14 -0.50
N PRO A 126 -4.18 -15.13 0.31
CA PRO A 126 -4.00 -16.53 -0.08
C PRO A 126 -4.79 -16.79 -1.38
N PRO A 127 -4.24 -17.58 -2.31
CA PRO A 127 -4.89 -17.86 -3.59
C PRO A 127 -6.27 -18.47 -3.35
N ALA A 128 -7.31 -17.87 -3.93
CA ALA A 128 -8.69 -18.33 -3.78
C ALA A 128 -9.50 -17.99 -5.04
N PRO A 129 -10.51 -18.81 -5.38
CA PRO A 129 -11.37 -18.59 -6.55
C PRO A 129 -12.18 -17.29 -6.48
N ASP A 130 -12.37 -16.72 -5.28
CA ASP A 130 -13.12 -15.49 -5.01
C ASP A 130 -12.22 -14.26 -4.76
N ALA A 131 -10.94 -14.31 -5.16
CA ALA A 131 -9.95 -13.29 -4.81
C ALA A 131 -10.36 -11.86 -5.22
N ALA A 132 -10.98 -11.66 -6.38
CA ALA A 132 -11.40 -10.34 -6.85
C ALA A 132 -12.52 -9.74 -5.98
N GLU A 133 -13.57 -10.52 -5.68
CA GLU A 133 -14.66 -10.09 -4.81
C GLU A 133 -14.14 -9.81 -3.40
N ARG A 134 -13.36 -10.74 -2.85
CA ARG A 134 -12.77 -10.58 -1.52
C ARG A 134 -11.91 -9.32 -1.43
N ASN A 135 -11.08 -9.04 -2.44
CA ASN A 135 -10.26 -7.83 -2.48
C ASN A 135 -11.13 -6.57 -2.55
N LEU A 136 -12.20 -6.57 -3.36
CA LEU A 136 -13.14 -5.45 -3.43
C LEU A 136 -13.76 -5.11 -2.06
N TYR A 137 -14.20 -6.13 -1.32
CA TYR A 137 -14.79 -5.94 0.01
C TYR A 137 -13.77 -5.46 1.05
N ARG A 138 -12.55 -5.99 1.01
CA ARG A 138 -11.48 -5.58 1.92
C ARG A 138 -11.01 -4.16 1.66
N ASP A 139 -10.88 -3.80 0.39
CA ASP A 139 -10.54 -2.45 -0.02
C ASP A 139 -11.64 -1.46 0.41
N GLY A 140 -12.92 -1.83 0.24
CA GLY A 140 -14.05 -1.04 0.74
C GLY A 140 -14.04 -0.87 2.27
N ALA A 141 -13.72 -1.93 3.02
CA ALA A 141 -13.55 -1.86 4.47
C ALA A 141 -12.45 -0.90 4.90
N LEU A 142 -11.34 -0.92 4.20
CA LEU A 142 -10.24 -0.01 4.48
C LEU A 142 -10.61 1.45 4.16
N VAL A 143 -11.22 1.71 3.00
CA VAL A 143 -11.70 3.05 2.64
C VAL A 143 -12.68 3.58 3.69
N ARG A 144 -13.62 2.76 4.17
CA ARG A 144 -14.52 3.14 5.27
C ARG A 144 -13.75 3.47 6.55
N ALA A 145 -12.80 2.60 6.94
CA ALA A 145 -12.00 2.80 8.15
C ALA A 145 -11.14 4.07 8.11
N TRP A 146 -10.80 4.56 6.92
CA TRP A 146 -9.95 5.75 6.73
C TRP A 146 -10.75 7.04 6.54
N SER A 147 -11.92 6.96 5.91
CA SER A 147 -12.69 8.12 5.49
C SER A 147 -13.61 8.71 6.55
N ALA A 148 -13.97 7.95 7.58
CA ALA A 148 -14.97 8.38 8.55
C ALA A 148 -14.67 7.89 9.98
N PRO A 149 -15.10 8.64 11.01
CA PRO A 149 -15.22 8.09 12.37
C PRO A 149 -16.10 6.84 12.35
N ALA A 150 -15.80 5.86 13.21
CA ALA A 150 -16.50 4.56 13.24
C ALA A 150 -18.04 4.65 13.37
N GLU A 151 -18.54 5.77 13.91
CA GLU A 151 -19.96 6.01 14.18
C GLU A 151 -20.67 6.84 13.08
N ALA A 152 -19.94 7.36 12.09
CA ALA A 152 -20.54 8.18 11.04
C ALA A 152 -21.19 7.31 9.96
N THR A 153 -22.38 7.72 9.51
CA THR A 153 -23.01 7.14 8.32
C THR A 153 -22.08 7.34 7.12
N PRO A 154 -21.77 6.28 6.34
CA PRO A 154 -20.98 6.42 5.14
C PRO A 154 -21.59 7.44 4.19
N PRO A 155 -20.79 8.24 3.47
CA PRO A 155 -21.31 9.07 2.38
C PRO A 155 -22.00 8.21 1.32
N GLU A 156 -22.88 8.85 0.54
CA GLU A 156 -23.48 8.20 -0.62
C GLU A 156 -22.41 7.72 -1.62
N ALA A 157 -22.70 6.64 -2.35
CA ALA A 157 -21.77 6.05 -3.31
C ALA A 157 -21.33 7.06 -4.38
N THR A 158 -22.19 7.98 -4.80
CA THR A 158 -21.88 9.07 -5.74
C THR A 158 -20.78 9.98 -5.22
N VAL A 159 -20.84 10.38 -3.95
CA VAL A 159 -19.82 11.24 -3.30
C VAL A 159 -18.48 10.51 -3.19
N ILE A 160 -18.51 9.23 -2.83
CA ILE A 160 -17.30 8.39 -2.77
C ILE A 160 -16.70 8.24 -4.17
N LEU A 161 -17.52 7.96 -5.17
CA LEU A 161 -17.10 7.80 -6.56
C LEU A 161 -16.49 9.09 -7.12
N GLU A 162 -17.07 10.26 -6.85
CA GLU A 162 -16.50 11.55 -7.23
C GLU A 162 -15.12 11.79 -6.61
N ALA A 163 -14.95 11.41 -5.34
CA ALA A 163 -13.64 11.48 -4.68
C ALA A 163 -12.64 10.52 -5.32
N LEU A 164 -13.05 9.28 -5.60
CA LEU A 164 -12.24 8.26 -6.28
C LEU A 164 -11.85 8.69 -7.70
N HIS A 165 -12.75 9.27 -8.49
CA HIS A 165 -12.42 9.80 -9.81
C HIS A 165 -11.53 11.04 -9.72
N THR A 166 -11.65 11.85 -8.67
CA THR A 166 -10.73 12.97 -8.45
C THR A 166 -9.32 12.43 -8.25
N LEU A 167 -9.16 11.41 -7.40
CA LEU A 167 -7.91 10.70 -7.17
C LEU A 167 -7.35 10.09 -8.46
N GLU A 168 -8.19 9.37 -9.21
CA GLU A 168 -7.84 8.75 -10.48
C GLU A 168 -7.36 9.78 -11.53
N ARG A 169 -8.02 10.94 -11.63
CA ARG A 169 -7.60 11.99 -12.57
C ARG A 169 -6.24 12.58 -12.21
N ARG A 170 -6.00 12.85 -10.93
CA ARG A 170 -4.70 13.36 -10.46
C ARG A 170 -3.59 12.34 -10.72
N LEU A 171 -3.90 11.07 -10.51
CA LEU A 171 -3.05 9.95 -10.88
C LEU A 171 -2.78 9.91 -12.39
N PHE A 172 -3.80 9.99 -13.24
CA PHE A 172 -3.65 10.06 -14.69
C PHE A 172 -2.80 11.25 -15.14
N VAL A 173 -2.95 12.40 -14.46
CA VAL A 173 -2.11 13.57 -14.65
C VAL A 173 -0.64 13.31 -14.32
N ARG A 174 -0.32 12.32 -13.48
CA ARG A 174 1.06 11.92 -13.24
C ARG A 174 1.52 10.79 -14.16
N ILE A 175 0.64 9.86 -14.53
CA ILE A 175 0.96 8.78 -15.48
C ILE A 175 1.44 9.38 -16.81
N HIS A 176 0.72 10.37 -17.35
CA HIS A 176 1.12 10.95 -18.64
C HIS A 176 2.41 11.79 -18.59
N THR A 177 3.00 11.98 -17.41
CA THR A 177 4.31 12.63 -17.24
C THR A 177 5.46 11.63 -17.16
N ILE A 178 5.15 10.33 -17.21
CA ILE A 178 6.14 9.27 -17.37
C ILE A 178 6.54 9.20 -18.82
N GLU A 179 7.85 8.98 -19.05
CA GLU A 179 8.41 8.84 -20.38
C GLU A 179 7.63 7.75 -21.13
N PRO A 180 6.86 8.13 -22.17
CA PRO A 180 6.10 7.15 -22.93
C PRO A 180 7.06 6.18 -23.60
N ASP A 181 6.58 4.97 -23.90
CA ASP A 181 7.35 4.01 -24.69
C ASP A 181 7.70 4.66 -26.04
N SER A 182 8.97 5.05 -26.21
CA SER A 182 9.43 5.75 -27.40
C SER A 182 9.45 4.84 -28.62
N GLU A 183 9.44 3.52 -28.42
CA GLU A 183 9.44 2.52 -29.48
C GLU A 183 8.01 2.18 -29.95
N ASP A 184 7.01 2.26 -29.05
CA ASP A 184 5.59 2.02 -29.35
C ASP A 184 4.64 3.02 -28.62
N PRO A 185 4.58 4.29 -29.08
CA PRO A 185 3.75 5.31 -28.44
C PRO A 185 2.25 5.01 -28.58
N THR A 186 1.81 4.39 -29.68
CA THR A 186 0.39 4.06 -29.90
C THR A 186 -0.07 2.97 -28.94
N GLY A 187 0.67 1.87 -28.85
CA GLY A 187 0.33 0.78 -27.94
C GLY A 187 0.33 1.24 -26.49
N TRP A 188 1.25 2.15 -26.10
CA TRP A 188 1.23 2.78 -24.78
C TRP A 188 -0.08 3.55 -24.50
N ILE A 189 -0.58 4.34 -25.45
CA ILE A 189 -1.86 5.06 -25.30
C ILE A 189 -3.04 4.08 -25.21
N GLU A 190 -3.10 3.06 -26.06
CA GLU A 190 -4.17 2.06 -26.05
C GLU A 190 -4.26 1.33 -24.70
N LYS A 191 -3.10 0.90 -24.18
CA LYS A 191 -2.97 0.30 -22.85
C LYS A 191 -3.50 1.21 -21.74
N LEU A 192 -3.18 2.50 -21.81
CA LEU A 192 -3.64 3.50 -20.84
C LEU A 192 -5.16 3.72 -20.91
N ILE A 193 -5.76 3.66 -22.10
CA ILE A 193 -7.21 3.73 -22.30
C ILE A 193 -7.89 2.49 -21.71
N ASP A 194 -7.43 1.30 -22.06
CA ASP A 194 -7.98 0.04 -21.55
C ASP A 194 -7.92 -0.03 -20.03
N TRP A 195 -6.79 0.37 -19.47
CA TRP A 195 -6.61 0.51 -18.03
C TRP A 195 -7.69 1.41 -17.41
N ARG A 196 -7.89 2.61 -17.97
CA ARG A 196 -8.85 3.58 -17.46
C ARG A 196 -10.29 3.05 -17.50
N LEU A 197 -10.64 2.33 -18.56
CA LEU A 197 -11.97 1.72 -18.71
C LEU A 197 -12.21 0.64 -17.66
N GLN A 198 -11.26 -0.28 -17.48
CA GLN A 198 -11.33 -1.32 -16.45
C GLN A 198 -11.36 -0.72 -15.05
N ARG A 199 -10.56 0.33 -14.82
CA ARG A 199 -10.47 1.02 -13.54
C ARG A 199 -11.78 1.71 -13.17
N SER A 200 -12.42 2.39 -14.11
CA SER A 200 -13.70 3.08 -13.88
C SER A 200 -14.77 2.13 -13.35
N ALA A 201 -14.94 0.95 -13.98
CA ALA A 201 -15.90 -0.07 -13.53
C ALA A 201 -15.59 -0.60 -12.12
N TRP A 202 -14.30 -0.76 -11.80
CA TRP A 202 -13.88 -1.15 -10.46
C TRP A 202 -14.12 -0.05 -9.42
N LEU A 203 -13.84 1.23 -9.72
CA LEU A 203 -14.08 2.35 -8.81
C LEU A 203 -15.56 2.52 -8.48
N GLU A 204 -16.44 2.32 -9.46
CA GLU A 204 -17.89 2.27 -9.23
C GLU A 204 -18.26 1.15 -8.24
N SER A 205 -17.70 -0.04 -8.46
CA SER A 205 -17.95 -1.20 -7.59
C SER A 205 -17.41 -0.96 -6.18
N LEU A 206 -16.23 -0.34 -6.05
CA LEU A 206 -15.64 0.02 -4.77
C LEU A 206 -16.48 1.06 -4.05
N ALA A 207 -16.94 2.10 -4.75
CA ALA A 207 -17.81 3.13 -4.17
C ALA A 207 -19.13 2.53 -3.65
N ARG A 208 -19.76 1.62 -4.41
CA ARG A 208 -20.96 0.90 -3.99
C ARG A 208 -20.71 0.07 -2.72
N VAL A 209 -19.68 -0.76 -2.71
CA VAL A 209 -19.35 -1.62 -1.56
C VAL A 209 -18.95 -0.79 -0.33
N THR A 210 -18.30 0.35 -0.52
CA THR A 210 -17.92 1.26 0.57
C THR A 210 -19.16 1.94 1.18
N ALA A 211 -20.10 2.40 0.35
CA ALA A 211 -21.31 3.09 0.82
C ALA A 211 -22.33 2.14 1.44
N SER A 212 -22.60 1.02 0.76
CA SER A 212 -23.68 0.09 1.09
C SER A 212 -23.26 -1.34 0.76
N PRO A 213 -22.40 -1.97 1.58
CA PRO A 213 -21.94 -3.32 1.33
C PRO A 213 -23.06 -4.35 1.48
N ASP A 214 -22.99 -5.44 0.71
CA ASP A 214 -23.81 -6.62 0.97
C ASP A 214 -23.45 -7.19 2.36
N PRO A 215 -24.40 -7.34 3.30
CA PRO A 215 -24.10 -7.79 4.65
C PRO A 215 -23.50 -9.19 4.72
N GLY A 216 -23.89 -10.11 3.83
CA GLY A 216 -23.39 -11.48 3.79
C GLY A 216 -21.94 -11.53 3.30
N LEU A 217 -21.63 -10.81 2.22
CA LEU A 217 -20.28 -10.70 1.69
C LEU A 217 -19.36 -9.91 2.64
N TRP A 218 -19.88 -8.88 3.31
CA TRP A 218 -19.14 -8.17 4.35
C TRP A 218 -18.82 -9.08 5.54
N ALA A 219 -19.80 -9.84 6.03
CA ALA A 219 -19.59 -10.79 7.10
C ALA A 219 -18.53 -11.84 6.73
N ARG A 220 -18.59 -12.36 5.50
CA ARG A 220 -17.64 -13.36 4.98
C ARG A 220 -16.22 -12.81 4.82
N HIS A 221 -16.06 -11.66 4.17
CA HIS A 221 -14.76 -11.19 3.69
C HIS A 221 -14.07 -10.18 4.63
N VAL A 222 -14.84 -9.51 5.50
CA VAL A 222 -14.37 -8.47 6.41
C VAL A 222 -14.49 -8.91 7.87
N ASN A 223 -15.65 -9.43 8.30
CA ASN A 223 -15.88 -9.86 9.68
C ASN A 223 -15.63 -11.36 9.92
N GLY A 224 -14.91 -12.02 9.00
CA GLY A 224 -14.57 -13.43 9.10
C GLY A 224 -13.75 -13.77 10.35
N THR A 225 -13.33 -15.02 10.49
CA THR A 225 -12.42 -15.44 11.56
C THR A 225 -11.12 -15.95 10.94
N PRO A 226 -10.00 -15.21 11.05
CA PRO A 226 -9.85 -13.90 11.70
C PRO A 226 -10.51 -12.74 10.93
N PRO A 227 -10.95 -11.66 11.62
CA PRO A 227 -11.49 -10.48 10.96
C PRO A 227 -10.40 -9.73 10.20
N LEU A 228 -10.78 -9.01 9.14
CA LEU A 228 -9.85 -8.15 8.41
C LEU A 228 -9.28 -7.06 9.32
N TYR A 229 -10.16 -6.39 10.06
CA TYR A 229 -9.87 -5.21 10.85
C TYR A 229 -10.56 -5.33 12.22
N ALA A 230 -9.88 -4.95 13.30
CA ALA A 230 -10.45 -4.97 14.65
C ALA A 230 -10.17 -3.64 15.35
N ASP A 231 -11.21 -2.85 15.62
CA ASP A 231 -11.04 -1.45 16.07
C ASP A 231 -10.25 -1.27 17.35
N ARG A 232 -10.24 -2.28 18.22
CA ARG A 232 -9.53 -2.31 19.51
C ARG A 232 -8.14 -2.90 19.43
N ASP A 233 -7.68 -3.24 18.23
CA ASP A 233 -6.35 -3.81 18.04
C ASP A 233 -5.25 -2.78 18.39
N PRO A 234 -4.30 -3.11 19.30
CA PRO A 234 -3.28 -2.16 19.74
C PRO A 234 -2.43 -1.59 18.61
N LEU A 235 -2.13 -2.40 17.59
CA LEU A 235 -1.34 -1.98 16.44
C LEU A 235 -2.15 -1.06 15.54
N LEU A 236 -3.44 -1.34 15.32
CA LEU A 236 -4.31 -0.45 14.53
C LEU A 236 -4.52 0.91 15.21
N HIS A 237 -4.60 0.95 16.54
CA HIS A 237 -4.59 2.20 17.28
C HIS A 237 -3.30 2.99 17.10
N LEU A 238 -2.15 2.31 17.13
CA LEU A 238 -0.84 2.92 16.88
C LEU A 238 -0.76 3.51 15.47
N LEU A 239 -1.24 2.76 14.47
CA LEU A 239 -1.29 3.20 13.07
C LEU A 239 -2.15 4.45 12.88
N ARG A 240 -3.31 4.51 13.51
CA ARG A 240 -4.16 5.71 13.49
C ARG A 240 -3.46 6.92 14.10
N ALA A 241 -2.69 6.73 15.18
CA ALA A 241 -1.90 7.80 15.78
C ALA A 241 -0.81 8.28 14.82
N ALA A 242 -0.04 7.36 14.22
CA ALA A 242 0.97 7.68 13.22
C ALA A 242 0.39 8.50 12.05
N ARG A 243 -0.76 8.09 11.49
CA ARG A 243 -1.41 8.79 10.37
C ARG A 243 -1.91 10.20 10.71
N ARG A 244 -2.22 10.48 11.98
CA ARG A 244 -2.55 11.84 12.43
C ARG A 244 -1.31 12.72 12.61
N GLY A 245 -0.12 12.16 12.46
CA GLY A 245 1.14 12.84 12.76
C GLY A 245 1.44 12.90 14.26
N ASP A 246 0.81 12.04 15.08
CA ASP A 246 1.13 11.96 16.50
C ASP A 246 2.58 11.48 16.66
N ARG A 247 3.35 12.10 17.57
CA ARG A 247 4.71 11.64 17.88
C ARG A 247 4.65 10.31 18.63
N LEU A 248 5.33 9.30 18.11
CA LEU A 248 5.41 7.96 18.70
C LEU A 248 6.84 7.69 19.18
N SER A 249 7.01 7.14 20.37
CA SER A 249 8.34 6.72 20.82
C SER A 249 8.73 5.38 20.18
N SER A 250 10.02 5.16 19.93
CA SER A 250 10.51 3.86 19.43
C SER A 250 10.17 2.71 20.38
N ALA A 251 10.16 2.98 21.69
CA ALA A 251 9.80 2.01 22.72
C ALA A 251 8.32 1.60 22.63
N ASP A 252 7.41 2.56 22.44
CA ASP A 252 5.98 2.29 22.30
C ASP A 252 5.66 1.50 21.03
N VAL A 253 6.31 1.85 19.91
CA VAL A 253 6.13 1.12 18.65
C VAL A 253 6.60 -0.31 18.80
N LYS A 254 7.79 -0.52 19.36
CA LYS A 254 8.33 -1.87 19.61
C LYS A 254 7.41 -2.68 20.53
N ALA A 255 6.97 -2.09 21.65
CA ALA A 255 6.11 -2.80 22.59
C ALA A 255 4.78 -3.23 21.95
N ARG A 256 4.15 -2.37 21.15
CA ARG A 256 2.84 -2.65 20.55
C ARG A 256 2.90 -3.57 19.34
N ILE A 257 3.98 -3.54 18.55
CA ILE A 257 4.11 -4.44 17.40
C ILE A 257 4.36 -5.90 17.83
N GLU A 258 4.87 -6.10 19.05
CA GLU A 258 5.08 -7.42 19.65
C GLU A 258 3.79 -8.01 20.26
N LEU A 259 2.80 -7.19 20.67
CA LEU A 259 1.53 -7.66 21.23
C LEU A 259 0.76 -8.53 20.23
N PRO A 260 0.17 -9.68 20.60
CA PRO A 260 -0.61 -10.50 19.66
C PRO A 260 -1.76 -9.72 18.99
N SER A 261 -2.07 -10.08 17.74
CA SER A 261 -3.20 -9.51 17.00
C SER A 261 -4.03 -10.61 16.34
N HIS A 262 -5.35 -10.44 16.39
CA HIS A 262 -6.31 -11.31 15.71
C HIS A 262 -6.86 -10.69 14.43
N ALA A 263 -6.45 -9.48 14.05
CA ALA A 263 -6.88 -8.83 12.82
C ALA A 263 -5.88 -9.11 11.69
N LEU A 264 -6.37 -9.57 10.53
CA LEU A 264 -5.51 -9.88 9.37
C LEU A 264 -4.68 -8.66 8.93
N TYR A 265 -5.26 -7.46 8.96
CA TYR A 265 -4.55 -6.25 8.56
C TYR A 265 -3.39 -5.93 9.51
N ALA A 266 -3.60 -6.06 10.83
CA ALA A 266 -2.52 -5.86 11.81
C ALA A 266 -1.45 -6.96 11.73
N GLN A 267 -1.83 -8.20 11.45
CA GLN A 267 -0.88 -9.28 11.16
C GLN A 267 -0.04 -8.98 9.91
N ALA A 268 -0.67 -8.46 8.85
CA ALA A 268 0.00 -8.07 7.62
C ALA A 268 1.02 -6.94 7.85
N VAL A 269 0.63 -5.88 8.58
CA VAL A 269 1.53 -4.78 8.96
C VAL A 269 2.70 -5.28 9.80
N ARG A 270 2.47 -6.21 10.73
CA ARG A 270 3.55 -6.80 11.53
C ARG A 270 4.52 -7.60 10.67
N ALA A 271 4.02 -8.43 9.75
CA ALA A 271 4.85 -9.22 8.85
C ALA A 271 5.73 -8.29 7.98
N ALA A 272 5.10 -7.28 7.38
CA ALA A 272 5.76 -6.20 6.66
C ALA A 272 6.87 -5.52 7.48
N PHE A 273 6.56 -5.13 8.73
CA PHE A 273 7.52 -4.50 9.63
C PHE A 273 8.69 -5.43 9.95
N ALA A 274 8.43 -6.69 10.28
CA ALA A 274 9.48 -7.67 10.57
C ALA A 274 10.40 -7.89 9.35
N ARG A 275 9.84 -7.94 8.14
CA ARG A 275 10.64 -8.04 6.91
C ARG A 275 11.51 -6.82 6.68
N LEU A 276 10.99 -5.63 6.98
CA LEU A 276 11.72 -4.38 6.89
C LEU A 276 12.87 -4.30 7.92
N GLN A 277 12.66 -4.81 9.15
CA GLN A 277 13.72 -4.96 10.14
C GLN A 277 14.82 -5.93 9.67
N ALA A 278 14.44 -7.07 9.10
CA ALA A 278 15.38 -8.04 8.56
C ALA A 278 16.24 -7.43 7.44
N ALA A 279 15.63 -6.63 6.55
CA ALA A 279 16.34 -5.93 5.48
C ALA A 279 17.36 -4.93 6.01
N SER A 280 17.01 -4.14 7.04
CA SER A 280 17.97 -3.24 7.69
C SER A 280 19.11 -3.99 8.38
N HIS A 281 18.81 -5.06 9.12
CA HIS A 281 19.85 -5.90 9.72
C HIS A 281 20.79 -6.49 8.66
N TYR A 282 20.26 -6.91 7.51
CA TYR A 282 21.06 -7.43 6.41
C TYR A 282 22.00 -6.36 5.82
N VAL A 283 21.46 -5.18 5.46
CA VAL A 283 22.23 -4.07 4.88
C VAL A 283 23.35 -3.60 5.83
N GLU A 284 23.15 -3.71 7.13
CA GLU A 284 24.15 -3.36 8.15
C GLU A 284 25.12 -4.50 8.50
N GLY A 285 25.02 -5.66 7.86
CA GLY A 285 25.86 -6.82 8.14
C GLY A 285 25.58 -7.50 9.48
N ARG A 286 24.42 -7.24 10.10
CA ARG A 286 23.97 -7.81 11.39
C ARG A 286 23.04 -9.02 11.25
N GLY A 287 22.50 -9.27 10.05
CA GLY A 287 21.52 -10.33 9.81
C GLY A 287 21.82 -11.17 8.56
N PRO A 288 21.34 -12.42 8.49
CA PRO A 288 21.55 -13.28 7.33
C PRO A 288 20.61 -12.91 6.17
N ARG A 289 21.11 -13.01 4.93
CA ARG A 289 20.30 -12.85 3.71
C ARG A 289 19.07 -13.76 3.66
N ALA A 290 19.18 -14.96 4.25
CA ALA A 290 18.10 -15.95 4.30
C ALA A 290 16.83 -15.45 5.02
N ALA A 291 16.94 -14.48 5.93
CA ALA A 291 15.80 -13.87 6.60
C ALA A 291 14.93 -13.01 5.67
N LEU A 292 15.43 -12.66 4.47
CA LEU A 292 14.72 -11.83 3.50
C LEU A 292 13.81 -12.62 2.55
N VAL A 293 13.89 -13.95 2.57
CA VAL A 293 13.16 -14.84 1.64
C VAL A 293 12.18 -15.77 2.36
N THR A 294 12.12 -15.72 3.69
CA THR A 294 11.22 -16.57 4.48
C THR A 294 9.80 -16.00 4.43
N ARG A 295 8.87 -16.77 3.85
CA ARG A 295 7.42 -16.48 3.87
C ARG A 295 6.80 -16.93 5.17
#